data_AF-A0A1I0VR02-F1
#
_entry.id   AF-A0A1I0VR02-F1
#
_cell.length_a   1.000
_cell.length_b   1.000
_cell.length_c   1.000
_cell.angle_alpha   90.00
_cell.angle_beta   90.00
_cell.angle_gamma   90.00
#
_symmetry.space_group_name_H-M   'P 1'
#
loop_
_entity.id
_entity.type
_entity.pdbx_description
1 polymer ?
#
loop_
_entity_poly.entity_id
_entity_poly.type
_entity_poly.pdbx_seq_one_letter_code
_entity_poly.pdbx_strand_id
1 'polypeptide(L)'
;MSDGGMERLVAELADQVRRRYFGKYRGLVRDTADPRGMGRIRALVPEVLDDQIAPWALPCAPFTGDGMGQHTIPPVDAAVWIEFEAGDPSRPIWTGGWWGEGQVPKTNANAPATPPVKIIRTETGLMVSMDDDGQVIDVSDDSGTNLLKIEVQRGQILLKGAAKVVVEAPQIELVENATHPVVFGDQLLSYLGNLVATLQSHTHPGELAAGFIPVTPMVPGTVFPTPMPSLNSTRVKSG
;
A
#
# COMPACT_ATOMS: atom_id res chain seq x y z
N MET A 1 13.37 71.90 13.77
CA MET A 1 13.39 70.71 14.65
C MET A 1 12.26 69.74 14.26
N SER A 2 12.30 69.16 13.05
CA SER A 2 11.30 68.16 12.62
C SER A 2 11.88 67.04 11.74
N ASP A 3 13.21 66.90 11.69
CA ASP A 3 13.89 65.97 10.77
C ASP A 3 14.02 64.55 11.38
N GLY A 4 14.35 64.45 12.67
CA GLY A 4 14.60 63.16 13.34
C GLY A 4 13.38 62.26 13.57
N GLY A 5 12.15 62.77 13.44
CA GLY A 5 10.94 61.96 13.57
C GLY A 5 10.67 61.08 12.35
N MET A 6 10.92 61.63 11.15
CA MET A 6 10.78 60.90 9.89
C MET A 6 11.92 59.90 9.72
N GLU A 7 13.15 60.28 10.09
CA GLU A 7 14.29 59.35 10.09
C GLU A 7 14.09 58.17 11.04
N ARG A 8 13.53 58.40 12.23
CA ARG A 8 13.21 57.33 13.18
C ARG A 8 12.13 56.39 12.65
N LEU A 9 11.06 56.93 12.05
CA LEU A 9 10.01 56.12 11.41
C LEU A 9 10.56 55.32 10.22
N VAL A 10 11.43 55.90 9.40
CA VAL A 10 12.08 55.21 8.28
C VAL A 10 13.02 54.13 8.79
N ALA A 11 13.77 54.37 9.86
CA ALA A 11 14.63 53.36 10.49
C ALA A 11 13.83 52.21 11.11
N GLU A 12 12.74 52.51 11.82
CA GLU A 12 11.83 51.51 12.40
C GLU A 12 11.14 50.69 11.29
N LEU A 13 10.69 51.34 10.20
CA LEU A 13 10.13 50.65 9.03
C LEU A 13 11.18 49.78 8.33
N ALA A 14 12.40 50.29 8.16
CA ALA A 14 13.49 49.54 7.55
C ALA A 14 13.89 48.31 8.38
N ASP A 15 13.94 48.43 9.71
CA ASP A 15 14.17 47.30 10.62
C ASP A 15 13.01 46.30 10.58
N GLN A 16 11.76 46.79 10.58
CA GLN A 16 10.58 45.93 10.45
C GLN A 16 10.57 45.16 9.13
N VAL A 17 10.93 45.79 8.01
CA VAL A 17 11.06 45.14 6.70
C VAL A 17 12.23 44.15 6.69
N ARG A 18 13.36 44.49 7.31
CA ARG A 18 14.53 43.59 7.43
C ARG A 18 14.26 42.34 8.26
N ARG A 19 13.26 42.37 9.16
CA ARG A 19 12.86 41.24 10.00
C ARG A 19 11.73 40.40 9.39
N ARG A 20 11.35 40.65 8.13
CA ARG A 20 10.40 39.82 7.40
C ARG A 20 11.11 38.80 6.52
N TYR A 21 10.68 37.55 6.62
CA TYR A 21 11.31 36.40 5.99
C TYR A 21 10.33 35.75 5.01
N PHE A 22 10.33 36.22 3.75
CA PHE A 22 9.39 35.77 2.72
C PHE A 22 9.86 34.56 1.90
N GLY A 23 11.06 34.04 2.18
CA GLY A 23 11.63 32.89 1.47
C GLY A 23 11.18 31.54 2.04
N LYS A 24 11.75 30.48 1.46
CA LYS A 24 11.73 29.12 2.03
C LYS A 24 13.07 28.86 2.71
N TYR A 25 13.02 28.34 3.92
CA TYR A 25 14.19 28.11 4.76
C TYR A 25 14.28 26.63 5.10
N ARG A 26 15.50 26.08 5.18
CA ARG A 26 15.68 24.68 5.55
C ARG A 26 15.38 24.49 7.04
N GLY A 27 14.47 23.57 7.32
CA GLY A 27 14.12 23.15 8.66
C GLY A 27 14.52 21.69 8.92
N LEU A 28 14.82 21.40 10.18
CA LEU A 28 14.97 20.02 10.68
C LEU A 28 13.96 19.78 11.80
N VAL A 29 13.07 18.80 11.63
CA VAL A 29 12.01 18.49 12.61
C VAL A 29 12.63 18.09 13.95
N ARG A 30 12.14 18.67 15.05
CA ARG A 30 12.58 18.36 16.43
C ARG A 30 11.46 17.89 17.34
N ASP A 31 10.22 18.23 17.02
CA ASP A 31 9.06 17.83 17.81
C ASP A 31 7.83 17.70 16.92
N THR A 32 7.09 16.61 17.09
CA THR A 32 5.84 16.30 16.39
C THR A 32 4.68 16.07 17.35
N ALA A 33 4.90 16.20 18.66
CA ALA A 33 3.89 15.98 19.70
C ALA A 33 2.94 17.19 19.84
N ASP A 34 2.22 17.50 18.76
CA ASP A 34 1.31 18.64 18.70
C ASP A 34 0.14 18.49 19.70
N PRO A 35 0.05 19.34 20.76
CA PRO A 35 -1.01 19.24 21.75
C PRO A 35 -2.40 19.57 21.20
N ARG A 36 -2.50 20.14 19.99
CA ARG A 36 -3.78 20.45 19.33
C ARG A 36 -4.15 19.44 18.24
N GLY A 37 -3.29 18.47 17.93
CA GLY A 37 -3.56 17.46 16.89
C GLY A 37 -3.79 18.05 15.49
N MET A 38 -3.21 19.22 15.18
CA MET A 38 -3.41 19.92 13.92
C MET A 38 -2.35 19.56 12.87
N GLY A 39 -1.48 18.58 13.14
CA GLY A 39 -0.34 18.24 12.27
C GLY A 39 0.78 19.28 12.28
N ARG A 40 0.92 20.03 13.39
CA ARG A 40 2.01 20.99 13.56
C ARG A 40 3.30 20.29 13.95
N ILE A 41 4.42 20.90 13.58
CA ILE A 41 5.75 20.46 14.01
C ILE A 41 6.49 21.62 14.68
N ARG A 42 7.53 21.32 15.45
CA ARG A 42 8.59 22.29 15.74
C ARG A 42 9.85 21.88 15.02
N ALA A 43 10.54 22.85 14.44
CA ALA A 43 11.75 22.62 13.66
C ALA A 43 12.85 23.59 14.07
N LEU A 44 14.10 23.16 13.93
CA LEU A 44 15.25 24.05 13.92
C LEU A 44 15.31 24.74 12.55
N VAL A 45 15.51 26.07 12.53
CA VAL A 45 15.61 26.86 11.28
C VAL A 45 16.81 27.80 11.36
N PRO A 46 18.04 27.29 11.12
CA PRO A 46 19.27 28.02 11.45
C PRO A 46 19.41 29.39 10.77
N GLU A 47 18.93 29.51 9.53
CA GLU A 47 19.05 30.76 8.75
C GLU A 47 18.18 31.91 9.29
N VAL A 48 17.19 31.62 10.14
CA VAL A 48 16.24 32.63 10.66
C VAL A 48 16.23 32.71 12.18
N LEU A 49 16.43 31.58 12.87
CA LEU A 49 16.29 31.46 14.32
C LEU A 49 17.57 30.98 15.02
N ASP A 50 18.69 30.86 14.29
CA ASP A 50 19.94 30.28 14.79
C ASP A 50 19.67 28.88 15.42
N ASP A 51 20.13 28.67 16.66
CA ASP A 51 19.97 27.42 17.40
C ASP A 51 18.60 27.28 18.09
N GLN A 52 17.70 28.25 17.93
CA GLN A 52 16.40 28.22 18.58
C GLN A 52 15.40 27.35 17.81
N ILE A 53 14.63 26.56 18.55
CA ILE A 53 13.54 25.78 17.99
C ILE A 53 12.34 26.71 17.74
N ALA A 54 11.85 26.71 16.50
CA ALA A 54 10.70 27.49 16.09
C ALA A 54 9.45 27.21 16.95
N PRO A 55 8.50 28.16 17.01
CA PRO A 55 7.13 27.88 17.44
C PRO A 55 6.49 26.74 16.60
N TRP A 56 5.33 26.27 17.03
CA TRP A 56 4.55 25.28 16.28
C TRP A 56 4.22 25.78 14.87
N ALA A 57 4.80 25.13 13.87
CA ALA A 57 4.59 25.43 12.46
C ALA A 57 3.31 24.76 11.94
N LEU A 58 2.44 25.52 11.28
CA LEU A 58 1.23 24.98 10.64
C LEU A 58 1.58 24.18 9.38
N PRO A 59 0.85 23.10 9.05
CA PRO A 59 1.05 22.38 7.79
C PRO A 59 0.49 23.17 6.60
N CYS A 60 1.30 23.32 5.54
CA CYS A 60 0.80 23.61 4.20
C CYS A 60 0.50 22.30 3.47
N ALA A 61 -0.62 21.66 3.83
CA ALA A 61 -1.02 20.38 3.26
C ALA A 61 -1.55 20.55 1.81
N PRO A 62 -1.27 19.60 0.90
CA PRO A 62 -1.69 19.70 -0.50
C PRO A 62 -3.21 19.51 -0.70
N PHE A 63 -3.88 18.83 0.23
CA PHE A 63 -5.32 18.57 0.21
C PHE A 63 -5.84 18.51 1.64
N THR A 64 -6.95 19.22 1.94
CA THR A 64 -7.48 19.41 3.29
C THR A 64 -8.99 19.70 3.28
N GLY A 65 -9.65 19.47 4.42
CA GLY A 65 -11.06 19.75 4.69
C GLY A 65 -11.55 19.02 5.95
N ASP A 66 -12.80 19.26 6.36
CA ASP A 66 -13.38 18.55 7.49
C ASP A 66 -13.51 17.04 7.18
N GLY A 67 -12.76 16.19 7.89
CA GLY A 67 -12.73 14.75 7.67
C GLY A 67 -12.04 14.27 6.38
N MET A 68 -11.30 15.13 5.68
CA MET A 68 -10.64 14.78 4.42
C MET A 68 -9.27 15.45 4.26
N GLY A 69 -8.33 14.81 3.57
CA GLY A 69 -7.03 15.41 3.27
C GLY A 69 -5.88 14.42 3.14
N GLN A 70 -4.69 14.97 2.92
CA GLN A 70 -3.43 14.24 3.04
C GLN A 70 -2.76 14.62 4.36
N HIS A 71 -2.76 13.69 5.32
CA HIS A 71 -2.17 13.88 6.64
C HIS A 71 -0.88 13.06 6.77
N THR A 72 0.25 13.70 6.46
CA THR A 72 1.58 13.06 6.45
C THR A 72 2.57 13.90 7.25
N ILE A 73 2.55 13.76 8.57
CA ILE A 73 3.47 14.49 9.46
C ILE A 73 4.87 13.89 9.31
N PRO A 74 5.89 14.69 8.95
CA PRO A 74 7.26 14.20 8.85
C PRO A 74 7.80 13.81 10.24
N PRO A 75 8.59 12.72 10.36
CA PRO A 75 9.13 12.27 11.64
C PRO A 75 10.20 13.25 12.18
N VAL A 76 10.56 13.10 13.45
CA VAL A 76 11.71 13.80 14.05
C VAL A 76 12.96 13.55 13.22
N ASP A 77 13.79 14.58 13.07
CA ASP A 77 14.98 14.62 12.23
C ASP A 77 14.74 14.58 10.71
N ALA A 78 13.48 14.64 10.25
CA ALA A 78 13.18 14.85 8.84
C ALA A 78 13.52 16.29 8.39
N ALA A 79 13.94 16.40 7.14
CA ALA A 79 14.27 17.65 6.49
C ALA A 79 13.02 18.25 5.82
N VAL A 80 12.67 19.50 6.19
CA VAL A 80 11.47 20.20 5.72
C VAL A 80 11.80 21.59 5.19
N TRP A 81 10.89 22.17 4.41
CA TRP A 81 10.92 23.60 4.14
C TRP A 81 10.02 24.34 5.13
N ILE A 82 10.54 25.42 5.69
CA ILE A 82 9.82 26.32 6.58
C ILE A 82 9.62 27.66 5.89
N GLU A 83 8.41 28.19 6.05
CA GLU A 83 7.97 29.50 5.61
C GLU A 83 7.35 30.23 6.79
N PHE A 84 7.08 31.52 6.63
CA PHE A 84 6.54 32.36 7.69
C PHE A 84 5.34 33.15 7.18
N GLU A 85 4.19 33.04 7.85
CA GLU A 85 2.98 33.77 7.44
C GLU A 85 3.25 35.27 7.44
N ALA A 86 3.05 35.92 6.29
CA ALA A 86 3.39 37.33 6.07
C ALA A 86 4.85 37.68 6.47
N GLY A 87 5.76 36.71 6.37
CA GLY A 87 7.16 36.83 6.73
C GLY A 87 7.41 36.93 8.23
N ASP A 88 6.46 36.57 9.10
CA ASP A 88 6.59 36.65 10.55
C ASP A 88 7.22 35.40 11.18
N PRO A 89 8.44 35.46 11.77
CA PRO A 89 9.08 34.31 12.42
C PRO A 89 8.26 33.66 13.55
N SER A 90 7.31 34.40 14.14
CA SER A 90 6.42 33.88 15.19
C SER A 90 5.28 33.00 14.64
N ARG A 91 5.07 33.00 13.32
CA ARG A 91 4.00 32.27 12.62
C ARG A 91 4.56 31.34 11.54
N PRO A 92 5.32 30.29 11.92
CA PRO A 92 5.90 29.39 10.95
C PRO A 92 4.84 28.50 10.28
N ILE A 93 5.13 28.12 9.05
CA ILE A 93 4.45 27.10 8.25
C ILE A 93 5.51 26.10 7.81
N TRP A 94 5.18 24.81 7.75
CA TRP A 94 6.01 23.81 7.09
C TRP A 94 5.34 23.35 5.79
N THR A 95 6.15 23.24 4.73
CA THR A 95 5.67 22.96 3.37
C THR A 95 6.51 21.88 2.72
N GLY A 96 6.09 20.63 2.88
CA GLY A 96 6.77 19.48 2.29
C GLY A 96 8.18 19.22 2.86
N GLY A 97 8.84 18.21 2.29
CA GLY A 97 10.16 17.74 2.68
C GLY A 97 11.20 17.94 1.58
N TRP A 98 12.46 17.79 1.95
CA TRP A 98 13.55 17.60 0.99
C TRP A 98 14.40 16.40 1.42
N TRP A 99 14.95 15.69 0.45
CA TRP A 99 15.84 14.57 0.72
C TRP A 99 17.28 15.04 0.79
N GLY A 100 17.99 14.63 1.84
CA GLY A 100 19.43 14.61 1.87
C GLY A 100 20.01 13.55 0.92
N GLU A 101 21.34 13.53 0.82
CA GLU A 101 22.04 12.55 0.01
C GLU A 101 21.67 11.12 0.41
N GLY A 102 21.26 10.31 -0.57
CA GLY A 102 20.88 8.91 -0.37
C GLY A 102 19.54 8.68 0.34
N GLN A 103 18.77 9.73 0.68
CA GLN A 103 17.50 9.60 1.41
C GLN A 103 16.26 9.44 0.53
N VAL A 104 16.41 9.54 -0.80
CA VAL A 104 15.31 9.33 -1.74
C VAL A 104 14.78 7.90 -1.59
N PRO A 105 13.44 7.69 -1.57
CA PRO A 105 12.87 6.35 -1.50
C PRO A 105 13.39 5.44 -2.61
N LYS A 106 13.55 4.17 -2.26
CA LYS A 106 13.91 3.09 -3.19
C LYS A 106 12.77 2.10 -3.27
N THR A 107 12.72 1.33 -4.35
CA THR A 107 11.82 0.19 -4.46
C THR A 107 12.23 -0.93 -3.50
N ASN A 108 11.37 -1.92 -3.29
CA ASN A 108 11.72 -3.12 -2.51
C ASN A 108 12.89 -3.92 -3.11
N ALA A 109 13.16 -3.76 -4.40
CA ALA A 109 14.35 -4.31 -5.06
C ALA A 109 15.62 -3.45 -4.86
N ASN A 110 15.57 -2.45 -3.96
CA ASN A 110 16.60 -1.44 -3.76
C ASN A 110 16.96 -0.64 -5.03
N ALA A 111 16.06 -0.58 -6.01
CA ALA A 111 16.26 0.23 -7.21
C ALA A 111 16.00 1.71 -6.90
N PRO A 112 16.76 2.65 -7.50
CA PRO A 112 16.53 4.07 -7.30
C PRO A 112 15.21 4.52 -7.93
N ALA A 113 14.58 5.55 -7.36
CA ALA A 113 13.47 6.26 -7.99
C ALA A 113 14.00 7.06 -9.21
N THR A 114 13.92 6.44 -10.39
CA THR A 114 14.16 7.09 -11.68
C THR A 114 12.87 7.78 -12.17
N PRO A 115 12.89 8.67 -13.18
CA PRO A 115 11.67 9.33 -13.66
C PRO A 115 10.48 8.41 -14.01
N PRO A 116 10.69 7.20 -14.57
CA PRO A 116 9.62 6.22 -14.76
C PRO A 116 9.02 5.66 -13.47
N VAL A 117 9.74 5.72 -12.34
CA VAL A 117 9.38 5.09 -11.07
C VAL A 117 8.92 6.11 -10.04
N LYS A 118 7.68 5.95 -9.55
CA LYS A 118 7.03 6.87 -8.60
C LYS A 118 6.74 6.07 -7.34
N ILE A 119 7.13 6.60 -6.19
CA ILE A 119 7.11 5.85 -4.93
C ILE A 119 6.55 6.73 -3.82
N ILE A 120 5.58 6.19 -3.09
CA ILE A 120 5.20 6.64 -1.75
C ILE A 120 5.64 5.54 -0.80
N ARG A 121 6.58 5.84 0.10
CA ARG A 121 7.13 4.88 1.06
C ARG A 121 7.12 5.47 2.47
N THR A 122 6.61 4.73 3.45
CA THR A 122 6.64 5.12 4.87
C THR A 122 7.92 4.64 5.56
N GLU A 123 8.14 5.07 6.80
CA GLU A 123 9.34 4.80 7.62
C GLU A 123 9.59 3.30 7.80
N THR A 124 8.51 2.51 7.92
CA THR A 124 8.58 1.06 8.09
C THR A 124 8.52 0.30 6.78
N GLY A 125 8.62 1.00 5.64
CA GLY A 125 8.67 0.40 4.31
C GLY A 125 7.32 0.03 3.69
N LEU A 126 6.18 0.49 4.23
CA LEU A 126 4.91 0.36 3.49
C LEU A 126 5.01 1.20 2.22
N MET A 127 4.61 0.63 1.10
CA MET A 127 4.90 1.18 -0.21
C MET A 127 3.68 1.17 -1.12
N VAL A 128 3.53 2.27 -1.87
CA VAL A 128 2.77 2.32 -3.12
C VAL A 128 3.74 2.77 -4.20
N SER A 129 3.86 2.01 -5.29
CA SER A 129 4.76 2.37 -6.40
C SER A 129 4.14 2.15 -7.77
N MET A 130 4.60 2.95 -8.73
CA MET A 130 4.24 2.89 -10.14
C MET A 130 5.52 2.91 -10.97
N ASP A 131 5.61 2.02 -11.95
CA ASP A 131 6.70 1.96 -12.93
C ASP A 131 6.09 2.03 -14.33
N ASP A 132 6.32 3.15 -15.03
CA ASP A 132 5.78 3.38 -16.38
C ASP A 132 6.44 2.49 -17.44
N ASP A 133 7.73 2.15 -17.27
CA ASP A 133 8.47 1.35 -18.25
C ASP A 133 8.06 -0.13 -18.13
N GLY A 134 7.96 -0.62 -16.89
CA GLY A 134 7.42 -1.94 -16.60
C GLY A 134 5.89 -2.04 -16.75
N GLN A 135 5.20 -0.89 -16.76
CA GLN A 135 3.74 -0.78 -16.63
C GLN A 135 3.21 -1.58 -15.43
N VAL A 136 3.79 -1.32 -14.26
CA VAL A 136 3.48 -2.01 -13.00
C VAL A 136 2.96 -1.02 -11.97
N ILE A 137 1.92 -1.43 -11.23
CA ILE A 137 1.47 -0.76 -10.01
C ILE A 137 1.58 -1.77 -8.86
N ASP A 138 2.15 -1.36 -7.74
CA ASP A 138 2.43 -2.22 -6.58
C ASP A 138 2.02 -1.51 -5.28
N VAL A 139 1.33 -2.23 -4.40
CA VAL A 139 1.12 -1.88 -3.00
C VAL A 139 1.69 -3.02 -2.14
N SER A 140 2.69 -2.73 -1.32
CA SER A 140 3.43 -3.76 -0.58
C SER A 140 3.93 -3.33 0.79
N ASP A 141 4.29 -4.33 1.59
CA ASP A 141 5.14 -4.16 2.76
C ASP A 141 6.63 -4.10 2.36
N ASP A 142 7.51 -3.79 3.33
CA ASP A 142 8.96 -3.66 3.11
C ASP A 142 9.59 -4.93 2.52
N SER A 143 9.04 -6.09 2.91
CA SER A 143 9.54 -7.40 2.51
C SER A 143 9.01 -7.88 1.16
N GLY A 144 7.98 -7.25 0.60
CA GLY A 144 7.23 -7.74 -0.56
C GLY A 144 6.54 -9.09 -0.35
N THR A 145 6.34 -9.52 0.90
CA THR A 145 5.63 -10.77 1.22
C THR A 145 4.13 -10.56 1.29
N ASN A 146 3.70 -9.34 1.59
CA ASN A 146 2.31 -8.88 1.50
C ASN A 146 2.23 -7.87 0.36
N LEU A 147 1.45 -8.19 -0.68
CA LEU A 147 1.54 -7.52 -1.97
C LEU A 147 0.20 -7.54 -2.72
N LEU A 148 -0.17 -6.40 -3.28
CA LEU A 148 -1.07 -6.29 -4.43
C LEU A 148 -0.27 -5.72 -5.60
N LYS A 149 -0.26 -6.41 -6.74
CA LYS A 149 0.49 -6.01 -7.93
C LYS A 149 -0.37 -6.11 -9.18
N ILE A 150 -0.31 -5.09 -10.04
CA ILE A 150 -0.89 -5.08 -11.38
C ILE A 150 0.26 -5.01 -12.37
N GLU A 151 0.35 -5.97 -13.28
CA GLU A 151 1.39 -6.05 -14.31
C GLU A 151 0.72 -6.04 -15.69
N VAL A 152 0.67 -4.86 -16.31
CA VAL A 152 -0.12 -4.65 -17.55
C VAL A 152 0.43 -5.47 -18.71
N GLN A 153 1.76 -5.51 -18.88
CA GLN A 153 2.40 -6.26 -19.97
C GLN A 153 2.14 -7.77 -19.88
N ARG A 154 1.96 -8.30 -18.65
CA ARG A 154 1.61 -9.70 -18.41
C ARG A 154 0.11 -9.95 -18.40
N GLY A 155 -0.71 -8.89 -18.38
CA GLY A 155 -2.15 -9.00 -18.16
C GLY A 155 -2.50 -9.64 -16.82
N GLN A 156 -1.67 -9.44 -15.79
CA GLN A 156 -1.77 -10.15 -14.50
C GLN A 156 -2.06 -9.20 -13.35
N ILE A 157 -2.93 -9.62 -12.43
CA ILE A 157 -3.07 -9.04 -11.09
C ILE A 157 -2.67 -10.13 -10.09
N LEU A 158 -1.72 -9.82 -9.21
CA LEU A 158 -1.24 -10.71 -8.16
C LEU A 158 -1.62 -10.15 -6.78
N LEU A 159 -2.35 -10.93 -6.00
CA LEU A 159 -2.63 -10.66 -4.59
C LEU A 159 -1.95 -11.75 -3.74
N LYS A 160 -1.07 -11.35 -2.84
CA LYS A 160 -0.26 -12.25 -2.00
C LYS A 160 -0.32 -11.79 -0.55
N GLY A 161 -0.60 -12.73 0.35
CA GLY A 161 -0.43 -12.56 1.79
C GLY A 161 0.57 -13.59 2.31
N ALA A 162 1.43 -13.21 3.25
CA ALA A 162 2.45 -14.11 3.80
C ALA A 162 1.84 -15.31 4.53
N ALA A 163 0.69 -15.14 5.17
CA ALA A 163 0.01 -16.18 5.94
C ALA A 163 -1.41 -16.50 5.43
N LYS A 164 -2.21 -15.46 5.14
CA LYS A 164 -3.61 -15.62 4.75
C LYS A 164 -4.06 -14.41 3.93
N VAL A 165 -4.91 -14.65 2.94
CA VAL A 165 -5.73 -13.62 2.29
C VAL A 165 -7.19 -13.90 2.66
N VAL A 166 -7.89 -12.91 3.18
CA VAL A 166 -9.31 -13.02 3.59
C VAL A 166 -10.14 -12.13 2.68
N VAL A 167 -11.18 -12.70 2.08
CA VAL A 167 -12.20 -11.96 1.32
C VAL A 167 -13.52 -12.18 2.04
N GLU A 168 -14.11 -11.11 2.57
CA GLU A 168 -15.34 -11.15 3.38
C GLU A 168 -16.35 -10.15 2.81
N ALA A 169 -17.51 -10.67 2.41
CA ALA A 169 -18.66 -9.88 1.96
C ALA A 169 -19.93 -10.73 2.05
N PRO A 170 -21.13 -10.13 2.14
CA PRO A 170 -22.39 -10.86 2.05
C PRO A 170 -22.53 -11.68 0.76
N GLN A 171 -21.92 -11.21 -0.34
CA GLN A 171 -21.85 -11.90 -1.63
C GLN A 171 -20.45 -11.72 -2.22
N ILE A 172 -19.85 -12.81 -2.70
CA ILE A 172 -18.53 -12.82 -3.35
C ILE A 172 -18.69 -13.43 -4.75
N GLU A 173 -18.24 -12.69 -5.75
CA GLU A 173 -18.11 -13.11 -7.14
C GLU A 173 -16.64 -12.90 -7.53
N LEU A 174 -15.93 -14.00 -7.81
CA LEU A 174 -14.48 -13.94 -8.07
C LEU A 174 -14.18 -13.85 -9.58
N VAL A 175 -15.18 -14.09 -10.40
CA VAL A 175 -14.99 -14.46 -11.79
C VAL A 175 -16.36 -14.26 -12.50
N GLU A 176 -16.39 -13.74 -13.74
CA GLU A 176 -17.60 -13.47 -14.56
C GLU A 176 -17.65 -14.21 -15.92
N ASN A 177 -16.52 -14.32 -16.65
CA ASN A 177 -16.45 -14.86 -18.02
C ASN A 177 -15.24 -15.81 -18.26
N ALA A 178 -14.60 -16.31 -17.21
CA ALA A 178 -13.52 -17.27 -17.37
C ALA A 178 -14.02 -18.58 -17.95
N THR A 179 -13.14 -19.23 -18.71
CA THR A 179 -13.44 -20.47 -19.41
C THR A 179 -13.73 -21.64 -18.45
N HIS A 180 -13.29 -21.54 -17.20
CA HIS A 180 -13.44 -22.58 -16.19
C HIS A 180 -13.81 -21.97 -14.83
N PRO A 181 -14.75 -22.57 -14.09
CA PRO A 181 -15.08 -22.13 -12.75
C PRO A 181 -13.92 -22.36 -11.78
N VAL A 182 -13.88 -21.58 -10.71
CA VAL A 182 -12.95 -21.78 -9.60
C VAL A 182 -13.36 -23.06 -8.87
N VAL A 183 -12.42 -24.01 -8.80
CA VAL A 183 -12.64 -25.30 -8.15
C VAL A 183 -12.25 -25.18 -6.67
N PHE A 184 -13.15 -25.57 -5.77
CA PHE A 184 -12.83 -25.71 -4.35
C PHE A 184 -11.94 -26.94 -4.15
N GLY A 185 -10.67 -26.71 -3.80
CA GLY A 185 -9.64 -27.76 -3.67
C GLY A 185 -10.07 -28.95 -2.81
N ASP A 186 -10.73 -28.70 -1.68
CA ASP A 186 -11.17 -29.77 -0.75
C ASP A 186 -12.28 -30.66 -1.34
N GLN A 187 -13.17 -30.09 -2.15
CA GLN A 187 -14.26 -30.83 -2.81
C GLN A 187 -13.74 -31.67 -3.97
N LEU A 188 -12.82 -31.12 -4.78
CA LEU A 188 -12.11 -31.89 -5.81
C LEU A 188 -11.31 -33.03 -5.19
N LEU A 189 -10.59 -32.78 -4.10
CA LEU A 189 -9.80 -33.79 -3.40
C LEU A 189 -10.70 -34.93 -2.86
N SER A 190 -11.88 -34.59 -2.34
CA SER A 190 -12.87 -35.58 -1.88
C SER A 190 -13.41 -36.44 -3.03
N TYR A 191 -13.68 -35.83 -4.19
CA TYR A 191 -14.11 -36.58 -5.38
C TYR A 191 -13.03 -37.53 -5.89
N LEU A 192 -11.79 -37.05 -6.01
CA LEU A 192 -10.66 -37.86 -6.43
C LEU A 192 -10.41 -39.01 -5.43
N GLY A 193 -10.52 -38.74 -4.13
CA GLY A 193 -10.44 -39.76 -3.08
C GLY A 193 -11.49 -40.87 -3.25
N ASN A 194 -12.75 -40.51 -3.50
CA ASN A 194 -13.82 -41.49 -3.76
C ASN A 194 -13.57 -42.32 -5.02
N LEU A 195 -13.00 -41.71 -6.06
CA LEU A 195 -12.68 -42.40 -7.31
C LEU A 195 -11.53 -43.40 -7.10
N VAL A 196 -10.49 -43.01 -6.37
CA VAL A 196 -9.38 -43.91 -5.99
C VAL A 196 -9.89 -45.07 -5.13
N ALA A 197 -10.74 -44.80 -4.13
CA ALA A 197 -11.30 -45.84 -3.27
C ALA A 197 -12.13 -46.86 -4.07
N THR A 198 -12.96 -46.39 -5.01
CA THR A 198 -13.77 -47.25 -5.90
C THR A 198 -12.88 -48.12 -6.79
N LEU A 199 -11.77 -47.58 -7.29
CA LEU A 199 -10.81 -48.33 -8.09
C LEU A 199 -10.03 -49.36 -7.26
N GLN A 200 -9.65 -49.00 -6.02
CA GLN A 200 -8.89 -49.89 -5.13
C GLN A 200 -9.74 -51.07 -4.62
N SER A 201 -11.05 -50.87 -4.43
CA SER A 201 -11.98 -51.93 -4.02
C SER A 201 -12.55 -52.71 -5.21
N HIS A 202 -12.23 -52.31 -6.43
CA HIS A 202 -12.69 -52.98 -7.63
C HIS A 202 -11.94 -54.31 -7.85
N THR A 203 -12.70 -55.40 -8.05
CA THR A 203 -12.21 -56.75 -8.30
C THR A 203 -12.98 -57.41 -9.46
N HIS A 204 -12.32 -58.23 -10.27
CA HIS A 204 -12.99 -59.10 -11.26
C HIS A 204 -12.99 -60.57 -10.81
N PRO A 205 -14.02 -61.36 -11.17
CA PRO A 205 -13.99 -62.81 -11.00
C PRO A 205 -12.89 -63.44 -11.86
N GLY A 206 -12.04 -64.29 -11.27
CA GLY A 206 -10.99 -65.02 -11.99
C GLY A 206 -11.53 -66.29 -12.67
N GLU A 207 -11.05 -66.57 -13.88
CA GLU A 207 -11.55 -67.59 -14.82
C GLU A 207 -11.34 -69.06 -14.41
N LEU A 208 -10.68 -69.36 -13.28
CA LEU A 208 -10.17 -70.71 -12.99
C LEU A 208 -10.93 -71.51 -11.92
N ALA A 209 -12.13 -71.10 -11.52
CA ALA A 209 -12.94 -71.88 -10.57
C ALA A 209 -13.90 -72.83 -11.30
N ALA A 210 -13.37 -74.02 -11.64
CA ALA A 210 -14.08 -75.25 -11.99
C ALA A 210 -14.96 -75.21 -13.26
N GLY A 211 -14.48 -75.88 -14.31
CA GLY A 211 -15.17 -76.02 -15.59
C GLY A 211 -16.63 -76.46 -15.47
N PHE A 212 -17.41 -76.02 -16.46
CA PHE A 212 -18.79 -76.41 -16.77
C PHE A 212 -19.94 -75.68 -16.07
N ILE A 213 -19.71 -74.67 -15.22
CA ILE A 213 -20.80 -73.84 -14.69
C ILE A 213 -20.92 -72.52 -15.50
N PRO A 214 -22.11 -72.16 -16.01
CA PRO A 214 -22.31 -70.85 -16.63
C PRO A 214 -22.01 -69.76 -15.59
N VAL A 215 -20.97 -68.95 -15.84
CA VAL A 215 -20.71 -67.78 -14.99
C VAL A 215 -21.90 -66.85 -15.11
N THR A 216 -22.53 -66.54 -13.97
CA THR A 216 -23.56 -65.52 -13.91
C THR A 216 -23.00 -64.23 -14.55
N PRO A 217 -23.72 -63.56 -15.46
CA PRO A 217 -23.27 -62.31 -16.05
C PRO A 217 -22.83 -61.37 -14.94
N MET A 218 -21.65 -60.77 -15.09
CA MET A 218 -21.09 -59.84 -14.11
C MET A 218 -22.15 -58.79 -13.78
N VAL A 219 -22.57 -58.72 -12.51
CA VAL A 219 -23.37 -57.60 -12.03
C VAL A 219 -22.49 -56.36 -12.23
N PRO A 220 -22.95 -55.33 -12.95
CA PRO A 220 -22.16 -54.13 -13.16
C PRO A 220 -21.65 -53.63 -11.80
N GLY A 221 -20.33 -53.48 -11.68
CA GLY A 221 -19.72 -52.91 -10.48
C GLY A 221 -20.25 -51.50 -10.21
N THR A 222 -20.04 -51.01 -8.99
CA THR A 222 -20.36 -49.63 -8.62
C THR A 222 -19.84 -48.67 -9.69
N VAL A 223 -20.76 -47.97 -10.35
CA VAL A 223 -20.44 -46.99 -11.39
C VAL A 223 -19.60 -45.89 -10.77
N PHE A 224 -18.53 -45.45 -11.45
CA PHE A 224 -17.77 -44.28 -11.00
C PHE A 224 -18.74 -43.14 -10.74
N PRO A 225 -18.68 -42.48 -9.57
CA PRO A 225 -19.54 -41.35 -9.32
C PRO A 225 -19.25 -40.31 -10.40
N THR A 226 -20.28 -39.89 -11.12
CA THR A 226 -20.14 -38.75 -12.03
C THR A 226 -19.76 -37.53 -11.19
N PRO A 227 -18.78 -36.71 -11.60
CA PRO A 227 -18.45 -35.51 -10.86
C PRO A 227 -19.72 -34.66 -10.74
N MET A 228 -20.15 -34.40 -9.51
CA MET A 228 -21.35 -33.59 -9.28
C MET A 228 -21.05 -32.13 -9.65
N PRO A 229 -22.02 -31.37 -10.16
CA PRO A 229 -21.87 -29.93 -10.39
C PRO A 229 -21.43 -29.15 -9.13
N SER A 230 -21.65 -29.71 -7.94
CA SER A 230 -21.18 -29.18 -6.65
C SER A 230 -19.68 -29.31 -6.40
N LEU A 231 -18.92 -30.00 -7.26
CA LEU A 231 -17.46 -29.95 -7.29
C LEU A 231 -16.96 -28.66 -7.96
N ASN A 232 -17.81 -28.06 -8.78
CA ASN A 232 -17.63 -26.69 -9.21
C ASN A 232 -18.27 -25.79 -8.15
N SER A 233 -17.65 -24.64 -7.90
CA SER A 233 -18.29 -23.65 -7.04
C SER A 233 -19.62 -23.19 -7.66
N THR A 234 -20.74 -23.51 -7.00
CA THR A 234 -22.07 -22.97 -7.35
C THR A 234 -22.55 -21.89 -6.37
N ARG A 235 -21.89 -21.73 -5.21
CA ARG A 235 -22.20 -20.69 -4.21
C ARG A 235 -21.34 -19.43 -4.35
N VAL A 236 -20.12 -19.57 -4.84
CA VAL A 236 -19.34 -18.45 -5.35
C VAL A 236 -19.56 -18.49 -6.85
N LYS A 237 -20.22 -17.47 -7.42
CA LYS A 237 -20.17 -17.30 -8.87
C LYS A 237 -18.70 -17.16 -9.21
N SER A 238 -18.21 -18.19 -9.85
CA SER A 238 -16.91 -18.19 -10.45
C SER A 238 -17.11 -18.34 -11.94
N GLY A 239 -17.35 -17.22 -12.62
CA GLY A 239 -17.15 -17.09 -14.06
C GLY A 239 -15.69 -17.06 -14.43
#